data_AF-A0A9E2LQ39-F1
#
_entry.id   AF-A0A9E2LQ39-F1
#
_cell.length_a   1.000
_cell.length_b   1.000
_cell.length_c   1.000
_cell.angle_alpha   90.00
_cell.angle_beta   90.00
_cell.angle_gamma   90.00
#
_symmetry.space_group_name_H-M   'P 1'
#
loop_
_entity.id
_entity.type
_entity.pdbx_description
1 polymer ?
#
loop_
_entity_poly.entity_id
_entity_poly.type
_entity_poly.pdbx_seq_one_letter_code
_entity_poly.pdbx_strand_id
1 'polypeptide(L)'
;LTDSLIPLPVLTLSFPADVEPAELAYAESFMFISFMINKVGREAFHRMIRDYTRYGDLEGALRRGTGMTLADLEERWLVYLKLRVSWIPIITSISTLWFIAALIFIYGYMRKKRQAERRLREMAEEEEIE
;
A
#
# COMPACT_ATOMS: atom_id res chain seq x y z
N LEU A 1 9.56 -2.76 -4.26
CA LEU A 1 9.61 -1.47 -3.54
C LEU A 1 9.86 -1.67 -2.05
N THR A 2 9.21 -2.61 -1.36
CA THR A 2 9.42 -2.82 0.09
C THR A 2 10.74 -3.51 0.47
N ASP A 3 11.35 -4.27 -0.46
CA ASP A 3 12.59 -5.03 -0.21
C ASP A 3 13.87 -4.17 -0.23
N SER A 4 13.75 -2.87 -0.56
CA SER A 4 14.90 -1.96 -0.66
C SER A 4 14.88 -0.84 0.37
N LEU A 5 13.91 -0.81 1.30
CA LEU A 5 13.76 0.32 2.22
C LEU A 5 14.98 0.46 3.14
N ILE A 6 15.40 1.71 3.38
CA ILE A 6 16.50 2.04 4.29
C ILE A 6 15.92 2.22 5.70
N PRO A 7 16.39 1.48 6.73
CA PRO A 7 15.86 1.66 8.08
C PRO A 7 16.01 3.10 8.56
N LEU A 8 14.97 3.66 9.20
CA LEU A 8 15.00 5.04 9.67
C LEU A 8 16.18 5.33 10.61
N PRO A 9 16.58 4.43 11.53
CA PRO A 9 17.77 4.64 12.36
C PRO A 9 19.04 4.90 11.53
N VAL A 10 19.18 4.26 10.36
CA VAL A 10 20.31 4.48 9.46
C VAL A 10 20.24 5.88 8.84
N LEU A 11 19.06 6.28 8.34
CA LEU A 11 18.84 7.61 7.77
C LEU A 11 19.01 8.75 8.78
N THR A 12 18.77 8.49 10.07
CA THR A 12 19.03 9.48 11.13
C THR A 12 20.51 9.69 11.44
N LEU A 13 21.38 8.73 11.10
CA LEU A 13 22.81 8.81 11.32
C LEU A 13 23.55 9.38 10.10
N SER A 14 23.15 8.96 8.90
CA SER A 14 23.82 9.38 7.66
C SER A 14 22.91 9.22 6.44
N PHE A 15 23.03 10.14 5.50
CA PHE A 15 22.43 10.00 4.18
C PHE A 15 23.42 9.35 3.20
N PRO A 16 22.94 8.48 2.28
CA PRO A 16 23.79 7.92 1.24
C PRO A 16 24.39 8.99 0.33
N ALA A 17 25.64 8.79 -0.11
CA ALA A 17 26.33 9.71 -1.02
C ALA A 17 26.08 9.38 -2.50
N ASP A 18 25.82 8.12 -2.82
CA ASP A 18 25.52 7.65 -4.17
C ASP A 18 24.11 8.09 -4.60
N VAL A 19 23.96 8.41 -5.89
CA VAL A 19 22.74 9.02 -6.45
C VAL A 19 21.50 8.15 -6.23
N GLU A 20 21.53 6.89 -6.63
CA GLU A 20 20.37 5.98 -6.54
C GLU A 20 19.91 5.76 -5.08
N PRO A 21 20.77 5.40 -4.12
CA PRO A 21 20.39 5.32 -2.71
C PRO A 21 19.93 6.66 -2.11
N ALA A 22 20.48 7.79 -2.57
CA ALA A 22 20.06 9.11 -2.11
C ALA A 22 18.64 9.46 -2.58
N GLU A 23 18.28 9.15 -3.83
CA GLU A 23 16.91 9.32 -4.33
C GLU A 23 15.90 8.53 -3.50
N LEU A 24 16.25 7.28 -3.16
CA LEU A 24 15.43 6.46 -2.28
C LEU A 24 15.29 7.07 -0.88
N ALA A 25 16.39 7.51 -0.27
CA ALA A 25 16.39 8.16 1.04
C ALA A 25 15.53 9.44 1.07
N TYR A 26 15.55 10.23 -0.01
CA TYR A 26 14.66 11.39 -0.17
C TYR A 26 13.20 10.99 -0.28
N ALA A 27 12.89 9.96 -1.07
CA ALA A 27 11.53 9.45 -1.20
C ALA A 27 10.99 8.93 0.15
N GLU A 28 11.80 8.17 0.89
CA GLU A 28 11.45 7.67 2.22
C GLU A 28 11.22 8.80 3.23
N SER A 29 12.09 9.80 3.23
CA SER A 29 11.94 10.99 4.07
C SER A 29 10.62 11.71 3.78
N PHE A 30 10.30 11.91 2.51
CA PHE A 30 9.01 12.52 2.12
C PHE A 30 7.82 11.69 2.60
N MET A 31 7.86 10.37 2.39
CA MET A 31 6.78 9.47 2.81
C MET A 31 6.62 9.44 4.33
N PHE A 32 7.72 9.45 5.08
CA PHE A 32 7.71 9.48 6.54
C PHE A 32 7.16 10.80 7.08
N ILE A 33 7.60 11.94 6.53
CA ILE A 33 7.07 13.26 6.92
C ILE A 33 5.58 13.38 6.59
N SER A 34 5.15 12.84 5.43
CA SER A 34 3.74 12.75 5.07
C SER A 34 2.95 11.89 6.06
N PHE A 35 3.49 10.76 6.50
CA PHE A 35 2.90 9.94 7.57
C PHE A 35 2.80 10.72 8.89
N MET A 36 3.87 11.41 9.30
CA MET A 36 3.89 12.22 10.51
C MET A 36 2.79 13.30 10.50
N ILE A 37 2.65 14.03 9.40
CA ILE A 37 1.66 15.10 9.28
C ILE A 37 0.23 14.55 9.19
N ASN A 38 0.02 13.53 8.34
CA ASN A 38 -1.33 13.08 7.97
C ASN A 38 -1.89 11.97 8.86
N LYS A 39 -1.05 11.23 9.60
CA LYS A 39 -1.46 10.11 10.45
C LYS A 39 -1.13 10.29 11.92
N VAL A 40 0.07 10.75 12.24
CA VAL A 40 0.43 11.05 13.64
C VAL A 40 -0.21 12.39 14.07
N GLY A 41 -0.20 13.37 13.17
CA GLY A 41 -0.91 14.63 13.31
C GLY A 41 0.02 15.84 13.21
N ARG A 42 -0.48 16.89 12.56
CA ARG A 42 0.24 18.15 12.33
C ARG A 42 0.79 18.80 13.61
N GLU A 43 0.02 18.79 14.70
CA GLU A 43 0.45 19.37 15.97
C GLU A 43 1.62 18.61 16.60
N ALA A 44 1.63 17.27 16.50
CA ALA A 44 2.74 16.45 16.98
C ALA A 44 4.01 16.73 16.19
N PHE A 45 3.89 16.86 14.86
CA PHE A 45 4.99 17.25 13.99
C PHE A 45 5.54 18.64 14.31
N HIS A 46 4.68 19.64 14.51
CA HIS A 46 5.12 20.99 14.90
C HIS A 46 5.83 21.01 16.27
N ARG A 47 5.34 20.24 17.25
CA ARG A 47 6.01 20.10 18.54
C ARG A 47 7.40 19.47 18.39
N MET A 48 7.50 18.39 17.61
CA MET A 48 8.78 17.73 17.31
C MET A 48 9.78 18.70 16.68
N ILE A 49 9.41 19.46 15.65
CA ILE A 49 10.32 20.43 15.01
C ILE A 49 10.81 21.47 16.01
N ARG A 50 9.90 22.05 16.79
CA ARG A 50 10.23 23.08 17.80
C ARG A 50 11.20 22.54 18.85
N ASP A 51 10.95 21.32 19.32
CA ASP A 51 11.79 20.66 20.30
C ASP A 51 13.17 20.33 19.72
N TYR A 52 13.23 19.77 18.51
CA TYR A 52 14.49 19.51 17.81
C TYR A 52 15.32 20.78 17.60
N THR A 53 14.71 21.88 17.17
CA THR A 53 15.42 23.16 17.00
C THR A 53 15.99 23.72 18.31
N ARG A 54 15.46 23.28 19.46
CA ARG A 54 15.91 23.73 20.78
C ARG A 54 17.02 22.86 21.36
N TYR A 55 16.94 21.55 21.18
CA TYR A 55 17.81 20.58 21.86
C TYR A 55 18.77 19.82 20.94
N GLY A 56 18.55 19.83 19.63
CA GLY A 56 19.35 19.11 18.65
C GLY A 56 19.23 17.58 18.70
N ASP A 57 18.35 17.06 19.55
CA ASP A 57 18.14 15.63 19.79
C ASP A 57 16.87 15.17 19.05
N LEU A 58 17.05 14.49 17.92
CA LEU A 58 15.96 14.04 17.07
C LEU A 58 15.10 12.97 17.74
N GLU A 59 15.72 11.96 18.35
CA GLU A 59 14.99 10.85 18.96
C GLU A 59 14.18 11.33 20.16
N GLY A 60 14.77 12.19 21.01
CA GLY A 60 14.03 12.83 22.08
C GLY A 60 12.93 13.78 21.57
N ALA A 61 13.15 14.51 20.48
CA ALA A 61 12.14 15.38 19.90
C ALA A 61 10.96 14.59 19.32
N LEU A 62 11.22 13.46 18.66
CA LEU A 62 10.19 12.52 18.20
C LEU A 62 9.39 12.00 19.40
N ARG A 63 10.09 11.54 20.44
CA ARG A 63 9.46 10.99 21.64
C ARG A 63 8.62 12.02 22.39
N ARG A 64 9.11 13.24 22.58
CA ARG A 64 8.37 14.34 23.23
C ARG A 64 7.22 14.86 22.36
N GLY A 65 7.40 14.94 21.05
CA GLY A 65 6.40 15.45 20.12
C GLY A 65 5.23 14.50 19.90
N THR A 66 5.51 13.19 19.83
CA THR A 66 4.57 12.15 19.43
C THR A 66 4.18 11.18 20.55
N GLY A 67 4.98 11.08 21.61
CA GLY A 67 4.84 10.06 22.66
C GLY A 67 5.42 8.69 22.29
N MET A 68 6.04 8.55 21.10
CA MET A 68 6.51 7.28 20.53
C MET A 68 8.02 7.31 20.29
N THR A 69 8.69 6.17 20.42
CA THR A 69 10.11 6.04 20.04
C THR A 69 10.29 6.06 18.52
N LEU A 70 11.52 6.22 18.03
CA LEU A 70 11.81 6.12 16.61
C LEU A 70 11.39 4.75 16.04
N ALA A 71 11.64 3.67 16.78
CA ALA A 71 11.25 2.31 16.41
C ALA A 71 9.73 2.14 16.32
N ASP A 72 8.97 2.66 17.29
CA ASP A 72 7.49 2.64 17.26
C ASP A 72 6.94 3.38 16.04
N LEU A 73 7.54 4.52 15.70
CA LEU A 73 7.16 5.33 14.55
C LEU A 73 7.49 4.63 13.24
N GLU A 74 8.66 4.00 13.15
CA GLU A 74 9.07 3.20 11.99
C GLU A 74 8.12 2.03 11.76
N GLU A 75 7.79 1.26 12.80
CA GLU A 75 6.86 0.13 12.70
C GLU A 75 5.49 0.59 12.19
N ARG A 76 4.93 1.64 12.79
CA ARG A 76 3.63 2.20 12.38
C ARG A 76 3.66 2.78 10.97
N TRP A 77 4.76 3.43 10.60
CA TRP A 77 4.96 3.94 9.25
C TRP A 77 5.00 2.82 8.23
N LEU A 78 5.73 1.72 8.50
CA LEU A 78 5.80 0.56 7.61
C LEU A 78 4.43 -0.11 7.42
N VAL A 79 3.63 -0.22 8.49
CA VAL A 79 2.24 -0.70 8.40
C VAL A 79 1.39 0.23 7.53
N TYR A 80 1.51 1.55 7.74
CA TYR A 80 0.81 2.55 6.92
C TYR A 80 1.24 2.52 5.45
N LEU A 81 2.53 2.31 5.19
CA LEU A 81 3.11 2.19 3.85
C LEU A 81 2.54 0.95 3.14
N LYS A 82 2.51 -0.20 3.81
CA LYS A 82 1.93 -1.45 3.25
C LYS A 82 0.47 -1.25 2.84
N LEU A 83 -0.35 -0.62 3.68
CA LEU A 83 -1.76 -0.38 3.36
C LEU A 83 -1.95 0.55 2.14
N ARG A 84 -1.14 1.60 2.01
CA ARG A 84 -1.26 2.56 0.91
C ARG A 84 -0.60 2.11 -0.39
N VAL A 85 0.56 1.47 -0.30
CA VAL A 85 1.44 1.20 -1.44
C VAL A 85 1.24 -0.22 -1.97
N SER A 86 0.89 -1.20 -1.13
CA SER A 86 0.77 -2.59 -1.61
C SER A 86 -0.60 -2.97 -2.13
N TRP A 87 -1.72 -2.47 -1.59
CA TRP A 87 -3.04 -2.97 -1.99
C TRP A 87 -3.86 -2.00 -2.86
N ILE A 88 -3.80 -0.69 -2.58
CA ILE A 88 -4.58 0.31 -3.33
C ILE A 88 -4.23 0.32 -4.83
N PRO A 89 -2.95 0.34 -5.26
CA PRO A 89 -2.61 0.34 -6.69
C PRO A 89 -2.99 -0.95 -7.40
N ILE A 90 -3.03 -2.08 -6.68
CA ILE A 90 -3.44 -3.36 -7.26
C ILE A 90 -4.93 -3.29 -7.59
N ILE A 91 -5.80 -2.86 -6.67
CA ILE A 91 -7.24 -2.78 -6.95
C ILE A 91 -7.61 -1.66 -7.94
N THR A 92 -6.81 -0.58 -8.02
CA THR A 92 -7.05 0.52 -8.97
C THR A 92 -6.32 0.36 -10.30
N SER A 93 -5.54 -0.71 -10.48
CA SER A 93 -4.85 -0.98 -11.74
C SER A 93 -5.85 -1.31 -12.85
N ILE A 94 -5.55 -0.84 -14.06
CA ILE A 94 -6.27 -1.18 -15.30
C ILE A 94 -6.33 -2.72 -15.49
N SER A 95 -5.30 -3.44 -15.07
CA SER A 95 -5.24 -4.90 -15.16
C SER A 95 -6.30 -5.58 -14.30
N THR A 96 -6.65 -4.99 -13.16
CA THR A 96 -7.68 -5.53 -12.26
C THR A 96 -9.07 -5.35 -12.83
N LEU A 97 -9.33 -4.23 -13.54
CA LEU A 97 -10.57 -4.05 -14.30
C LEU A 97 -10.72 -5.12 -15.38
N TRP A 98 -9.66 -5.38 -16.15
CA TRP A 98 -9.68 -6.44 -17.17
C TRP A 98 -9.81 -7.84 -16.58
N PHE A 99 -9.20 -8.11 -15.42
CA PHE A 99 -9.37 -9.38 -14.71
C PHE A 99 -10.83 -9.60 -14.28
N ILE A 100 -11.48 -8.58 -13.69
CA ILE A 100 -12.90 -8.65 -13.32
C ILE A 100 -13.78 -8.83 -14.55
N ALA A 101 -13.51 -8.09 -15.64
CA ALA A 101 -14.22 -8.25 -16.90
C ALA A 101 -14.09 -9.67 -17.45
N ALA A 102 -12.90 -10.26 -17.41
CA ALA A 102 -12.67 -11.65 -17.80
C ALA A 102 -13.47 -12.63 -16.95
N LEU A 103 -13.52 -12.43 -15.62
CA LEU A 103 -14.35 -13.27 -14.73
C LEU A 103 -15.84 -13.16 -15.06
N ILE A 104 -16.34 -11.97 -15.35
CA ILE A 104 -17.74 -11.75 -15.78
C ILE A 104 -18.01 -12.48 -17.10
N PHE A 105 -17.08 -12.40 -18.06
CA PHE A 105 -17.18 -13.12 -19.33
C PHE A 105 -17.16 -14.64 -19.15
N ILE A 106 -16.26 -15.18 -18.33
CA ILE A 106 -16.19 -16.61 -18.02
C ILE A 106 -17.50 -17.05 -17.36
N TYR A 107 -18.01 -16.30 -16.38
CA TYR A 107 -19.28 -16.59 -15.73
C TYR A 107 -20.46 -16.57 -16.72
N GLY A 108 -20.52 -15.54 -17.57
CA GLY A 108 -21.52 -15.44 -18.63
C GLY A 108 -21.46 -16.59 -19.63
N TYR A 109 -20.25 -16.98 -20.03
CA TYR A 109 -20.02 -18.11 -20.93
C TYR A 109 -20.44 -19.44 -20.28
N MET A 110 -20.05 -19.68 -19.03
CA MET A 110 -20.47 -20.88 -18.29
C MET A 110 -22.00 -20.95 -18.15
N ARG A 111 -22.66 -19.82 -17.87
CA ARG A 111 -24.12 -19.74 -17.80
C ARG A 111 -24.75 -20.06 -19.16
N LYS A 112 -24.23 -19.50 -20.25
CA LYS A 112 -24.72 -19.73 -21.60
C LYS A 112 -24.51 -21.19 -22.04
N LYS A 113 -23.33 -21.75 -21.77
CA LYS A 113 -23.02 -23.16 -22.07
C LYS A 113 -23.98 -24.10 -21.34
N ARG A 114 -24.21 -23.86 -20.04
CA ARG A 114 -25.15 -24.66 -19.24
C ARG A 114 -26.59 -24.56 -19.74
N GLN A 115 -26.99 -23.41 -20.29
CA GLN A 115 -28.31 -23.25 -20.91
C GLN A 115 -28.41 -23.95 -22.27
N ALA A 116 -27.35 -23.93 -23.09
CA ALA A 116 -27.32 -24.59 -24.37
C ALA A 116 -27.39 -26.12 -24.22
N GLU A 117 -26.63 -26.68 -23.27
CA GLU A 117 -26.67 -28.12 -22.97
C GLU A 117 -28.04 -28.59 -22.48
N ARG A 118 -28.81 -27.74 -21.77
CA ARG A 118 -30.18 -28.07 -21.35
C ARG A 118 -31.14 -28.16 -22.53
N ARG A 119 -31.12 -27.16 -23.43
CA ARG A 119 -31.98 -27.17 -24.62
C ARG A 119 -31.70 -28.34 -25.56
N LEU A 120 -30.44 -28.74 -25.69
CA LEU A 120 -30.08 -29.89 -26.54
C LEU A 120 -30.63 -31.20 -25.98
N ARG A 121 -30.68 -31.35 -24.65
CA ARG A 121 -31.27 -32.54 -23.99
C ARG A 121 -32.78 -32.57 -24.15
N GLU A 122 -33.44 -31.43 -24.01
CA GLU A 122 -34.89 -31.30 -24.24
C GLU A 122 -35.25 -31.72 -25.68
N MET A 123 -34.50 -31.27 -26.69
CA MET A 123 -34.73 -31.69 -28.09
C MET A 123 -34.45 -33.19 -28.32
N ALA A 124 -33.43 -33.75 -27.68
CA ALA A 124 -33.12 -35.18 -27.79
C ALA A 124 -34.19 -36.07 -27.13
N GLU A 125 -34.79 -35.61 -26.03
CA GLU A 125 -35.92 -36.30 -25.38
C GLU A 125 -37.19 -36.21 -26.24
N GLU A 126 -37.43 -35.10 -26.95
CA GLU A 126 -38.54 -34.96 -27.89
C GLU A 126 -38.39 -35.90 -29.12
N GLU A 127 -37.17 -36.06 -29.65
CA GLU A 127 -36.87 -36.99 -30.76
C GLU A 127 -36.94 -38.47 -30.37
N GLU A 128 -36.76 -38.83 -29.09
CA GLU A 128 -36.90 -40.20 -28.60
C GLU A 128 -38.35 -40.61 -28.28
N ILE A 129 -39.26 -39.64 -28.13
CA ILE A 129 -40.68 -39.87 -27.81
C ILE A 129 -41.55 -39.94 -29.09
N GLU A 130 -41.06 -39.43 -30.22
CA GLU A 130 -41.68 -39.48 -31.56
C GLU A 130 -41.35 -40.78 -32.32
#